data_AF-A0A356P8R1-F1
#
_entry.id   AF-A0A356P8R1-F1
#
_cell.length_a   1.000
_cell.length_b   1.000
_cell.length_c   1.000
_cell.angle_alpha   90.00
_cell.angle_beta   90.00
_cell.angle_gamma   90.00
#
_symmetry.space_group_name_H-M   'P 1'
#
loop_
_entity.id
_entity.type
_entity.pdbx_description
1 polymer ?
#
loop_
_entity_poly.entity_id
_entity_poly.type
_entity_poly.pdbx_seq_one_letter_code
_entity_poly.pdbx_strand_id
1 'polypeptide(L)' 'MKTCQNCGLGIEGSNDLVSCFKYKTQNNSQEEKTKCIYYIEIIVEDGEPLAPIQHLLLVEQDLGKRKMKISINDGLRM' A
#
# COMPACT_ATOMS: atom_id res chain seq x y z
N MET A 1 -14.07 2.90 2.83
CA MET A 1 -13.71 1.60 3.43
C MET A 1 -12.44 1.10 2.74
N LYS A 2 -11.50 0.49 3.50
CA LYS A 2 -10.24 -0.02 2.93
C LYS A 2 -10.45 -1.42 2.35
N THR A 3 -10.81 -1.48 1.07
CA THR A 3 -11.06 -2.72 0.33
C THR A 3 -10.03 -2.91 -0.77
N CYS A 4 -9.90 -4.14 -1.28
CA CYS A 4 -8.97 -4.44 -2.38
C CYS A 4 -9.22 -3.61 -3.65
N GLN A 5 -10.49 -3.33 -3.99
CA GLN A 5 -10.84 -2.46 -5.13
C GLN A 5 -10.33 -1.02 -4.98
N ASN A 6 -10.23 -0.52 -3.73
CA ASN A 6 -9.82 0.85 -3.45
C ASN A 6 -8.33 0.94 -3.13
N CYS A 7 -7.55 -0.10 -3.47
CA CYS A 7 -6.13 -0.18 -3.19
C CYS A 7 -5.35 0.20 -4.45
N GLY A 8 -4.44 1.16 -4.37
CA GLY A 8 -3.54 1.55 -5.47
C GLY A 8 -2.59 0.44 -5.92
N LEU A 9 -2.51 -0.67 -5.18
CA LEU A 9 -1.77 -1.88 -5.57
C LEU A 9 -2.65 -2.94 -6.24
N GLY A 10 -3.96 -2.71 -6.31
CA GLY A 10 -4.92 -3.60 -6.92
C GLY A 10 -4.94 -3.42 -8.43
N ILE A 11 -4.88 -4.54 -9.15
CA ILE A 11 -5.15 -4.60 -10.58
C ILE A 11 -6.48 -5.33 -10.73
N GLU A 12 -7.50 -4.61 -11.19
CA GLU A 12 -8.83 -5.19 -11.40
C GLU A 12 -8.75 -6.31 -12.44
N GLY A 13 -9.25 -7.49 -12.06
CA GLY A 13 -9.42 -8.63 -12.93
C GLY A 13 -10.88 -8.87 -13.27
N SER A 14 -11.18 -10.06 -13.80
CA SER A 14 -12.56 -10.50 -14.04
C SER A 14 -13.21 -11.05 -12.76
N ASN A 15 -14.54 -10.99 -12.71
CA ASN A 15 -15.39 -11.63 -11.68
C ASN A 15 -15.12 -11.17 -10.23
N ASP A 16 -15.08 -9.86 -9.98
CA ASP A 16 -14.90 -9.29 -8.62
C ASP A 16 -13.59 -9.69 -7.94
N LEU A 17 -12.57 -10.04 -8.73
CA LEU A 17 -11.25 -10.39 -8.23
C LEU A 17 -10.25 -9.29 -8.54
N VAL A 18 -9.40 -9.01 -7.56
CA VAL A 18 -8.32 -8.02 -7.64
C VAL A 18 -6.99 -8.72 -7.44
N SER A 19 -6.09 -8.54 -8.40
CA SER A 19 -4.72 -9.03 -8.31
C SER A 19 -3.86 -8.02 -7.55
N CYS A 20 -3.28 -8.43 -6.43
CA CYS A 20 -2.40 -7.57 -5.63
C CYS A 20 -0.99 -7.53 -6.24
N PHE A 21 -0.54 -6.34 -6.65
CA PHE A 21 0.77 -6.17 -7.26
C PHE A 21 1.94 -6.53 -6.33
N LYS A 22 1.83 -6.30 -5.02
CA LYS A 22 2.88 -6.60 -4.02
C LYS A 22 3.01 -8.09 -3.74
N TYR A 23 1.90 -8.73 -3.37
CA TYR A 23 1.90 -10.12 -2.91
C TYR A 23 1.76 -11.14 -4.04
N LYS A 24 1.40 -10.69 -5.25
CA LYS A 24 1.08 -11.56 -6.41
C LYS A 24 -0.03 -12.56 -6.08
N THR A 25 -0.97 -12.16 -5.23
CA THR A 25 -2.16 -12.95 -4.84
C THR A 25 -3.42 -12.35 -5.42
N GLN A 26 -4.42 -13.17 -5.64
CA GLN A 26 -5.76 -12.76 -6.05
C GLN A 26 -6.67 -12.70 -4.83
N ASN A 27 -7.39 -11.59 -4.66
CA ASN A 27 -8.28 -11.33 -3.52
C ASN A 27 -9.66 -10.92 -4.05
N ASN A 28 -10.70 -11.06 -3.23
CA ASN A 28 -12.00 -10.50 -3.59
C ASN A 28 -11.95 -8.96 -3.53
N SER A 29 -12.61 -8.29 -4.48
CA SER A 29 -12.64 -6.83 -4.59
C SER A 29 -13.15 -6.14 -3.32
N GLN A 30 -14.16 -6.72 -2.67
CA GLN A 30 -14.78 -6.24 -1.44
C GLN A 30 -14.06 -6.69 -0.17
N GLU A 31 -12.99 -7.49 -0.28
CA GLU A 31 -12.29 -7.99 0.88
C GLU A 31 -11.72 -6.83 1.72
N GLU A 32 -12.04 -6.83 3.02
CA GLU A 32 -11.58 -5.80 3.94
C GLU A 32 -10.08 -5.96 4.22
N LYS A 33 -9.31 -4.90 3.96
CA LYS A 33 -7.85 -4.87 4.12
C LYS A 33 -7.39 -3.84 5.14
N THR A 34 -8.18 -3.57 6.17
CA THR A 34 -7.84 -2.64 7.28
C THR A 34 -6.49 -2.98 7.95
N LYS A 35 -6.12 -4.26 8.01
CA LYS A 35 -4.86 -4.77 8.57
C LYS A 35 -3.71 -4.89 7.55
N CYS A 36 -3.95 -4.60 6.28
CA CYS A 36 -2.90 -4.69 5.26
C CYS A 36 -1.93 -3.51 5.41
N ILE A 37 -0.69 -3.80 5.79
CA ILE A 37 0.35 -2.77 6.00
C ILE A 37 0.80 -2.11 4.69
N TYR A 38 0.50 -2.72 3.54
CA TYR A 38 0.79 -2.16 2.22
C TYR A 38 -0.42 -1.49 1.56
N TYR A 39 -1.55 -1.38 2.27
CA TYR A 39 -2.71 -0.69 1.73
C TYR A 39 -2.40 0.80 1.52
N ILE A 40 -2.72 1.29 0.33
CA ILE A 40 -2.67 2.69 -0.06
C ILE A 40 -3.87 2.98 -0.95
N GLU A 41 -4.51 4.13 -0.77
CA GLU A 41 -5.61 4.56 -1.63
C GLU A 41 -5.10 4.86 -3.05
N ILE A 42 -5.97 4.81 -4.05
CA ILE A 42 -5.62 5.18 -5.41
C ILE A 42 -5.34 6.69 -5.44
N ILE A 43 -4.10 7.05 -5.76
CA ILE A 43 -3.64 8.42 -5.95
C ILE A 43 -3.77 8.76 -7.42
N VAL A 44 -4.36 9.91 -7.70
CA VAL A 44 -4.57 10.44 -9.05
C VAL A 44 -3.74 11.70 -9.20
N GLU A 45 -2.86 11.75 -10.21
CA GLU A 45 -2.05 12.91 -10.57
C GLU A 45 -2.30 13.25 -12.04
N ASP A 46 -2.49 14.54 -12.35
CA ASP A 46 -2.82 15.02 -13.71
C ASP A 46 -4.05 14.34 -14.35
N GLY A 47 -4.98 13.87 -13.51
CA GLY A 47 -6.19 13.17 -13.95
C GLY A 47 -6.00 11.67 -14.21
N GLU A 48 -4.78 11.14 -14.06
CA GLU A 48 -4.48 9.72 -14.23
C GLU A 48 -4.11 9.05 -12.89
N PRO A 49 -4.60 7.82 -12.62
CA PRO A 49 -4.19 7.07 -11.46
C PRO A 49 -2.73 6.63 -11.60
N LEU A 50 -1.95 6.75 -10.52
CA LEU A 50 -0.58 6.27 -10.53
C LEU A 50 -0.50 4.76 -10.75
N ALA A 51 0.57 4.30 -11.38
CA ALA A 51 0.80 2.88 -11.59
C ALA A 51 0.96 2.13 -10.24
N PRO A 52 0.62 0.84 -10.16
CA PRO A 52 0.77 0.05 -8.94
C PRO A 52 2.20 0.02 -8.37
N ILE A 53 3.21 0.12 -9.24
CA ILE A 53 4.60 0.23 -8.83
C ILE A 53 4.91 1.56 -8.12
N GLN A 54 4.32 2.68 -8.57
CA GLN A 54 4.53 3.99 -7.94
C GLN A 54 3.89 4.01 -6.54
N HIS A 55 2.66 3.49 -6.42
CA HIS A 55 2.01 3.28 -5.14
C HIS A 55 2.84 2.42 -4.18
N LEU A 56 3.44 1.33 -4.68
CA LEU A 56 4.27 0.45 -3.86
C LEU A 56 5.49 1.18 -3.29
N LEU A 57 6.17 1.98 -4.13
CA LEU A 57 7.33 2.76 -3.71
C LEU A 57 6.97 3.76 -2.60
N LEU A 58 5.83 4.45 -2.72
CA LEU A 58 5.35 5.39 -1.71
C LEU A 58 5.09 4.71 -0.36
N VAL A 59 4.40 3.56 -0.39
CA VAL A 59 4.14 2.74 0.80
C VAL A 59 5.43 2.25 1.45
N GLU A 60 6.35 1.71 0.66
CA GLU A 60 7.62 1.18 1.18
C GLU A 60 8.47 2.29 1.80
N GLN A 61 8.46 3.49 1.22
CA GLN A 61 9.12 4.66 1.80
C GLN A 61 8.50 5.05 3.14
N ASP A 62 7.17 5.07 3.26
CA ASP A 62 6.49 5.41 4.51
C ASP A 62 6.77 4.35 5.61
N LEU A 63 6.68 3.07 5.25
CA LEU A 63 7.04 1.97 6.14
C LEU A 63 8.53 2.03 6.56
N GLY A 64 9.42 2.42 5.65
CA GLY A 64 10.84 2.64 5.94
C GLY A 64 11.08 3.79 6.93
N LYS A 65 10.41 4.93 6.74
CA LYS A 65 10.47 6.07 7.68
C LYS A 65 9.97 5.71 9.07
N ARG A 66 8.93 4.88 9.18
CA ARG A 66 8.42 4.38 10.47
C ARG A 66 9.45 3.51 11.18
N LYS A 67 10.20 2.66 10.46
CA LYS A 67 11.28 1.85 11.04
C LYS A 67 12.46 2.68 11.52
N MET A 68 12.76 3.80 10.86
CA MET A 68 13.85 4.70 11.28
C MET A 68 13.57 5.43 12.60
N LYS A 69 12.31 5.70 12.96
CA LYS A 69 11.98 6.42 14.21
C LYS A 69 12.28 5.66 15.50
N ILE A 70 12.67 4.37 15.43
CA ILE A 70 13.01 3.56 16.61
C ILE A 70 14.52 3.59 16.90
N SER A 71 15.34 4.16 16.01
CA SER A 71 16.75 4.39 16.29
C SER A 71 16.94 5.83 16.77
N ILE A 72 17.67 6.01 17.87
CA ILE A 72 17.98 7.27 18.57
C ILE A 72 16.95 7.66 19.66
N ASN A 73 16.94 6.92 20.77
CA ASN A 73 16.88 7.57 22.08
C ASN A 73 17.43 6.69 23.23
N ASP A 74 18.53 5.96 22.98
CA ASP A 74 19.29 5.32 24.04
C ASP A 74 20.71 5.91 24.04
N GLY A 75 20.92 6.89 24.94
CA GLY A 75 22.24 7.28 25.40
C GLY A 75 23.10 8.17 24.49
N LEU A 76 22.82 9.48 24.47
CA LEU A 76 23.92 10.45 24.34
C LEU A 76 23.93 11.33 25.60
N ARG A 77 24.51 10.80 26.67
CA ARG A 77 25.07 11.59 27.78
C ARG A 77 26.53 11.84 27.44
N MET A 78 26.85 13.07 27.06
CA MET A 78 28.19 13.66 27.22
C MET A 78 28.02 14.94 28.03
#